data_AF-U4R069-F1
#
_entry.id   AF-U4R069-F1
#
_cell.length_a   1.000
_cell.length_b   1.000
_cell.length_c   1.000
_cell.angle_alpha   90.00
_cell.angle_beta   90.00
_cell.angle_gamma   90.00
#
_symmetry.space_group_name_H-M   'P 1'
#
loop_
_entity.id
_entity.type
_entity.pdbx_description
1 polymer ?
#
loop_
_entity_poly.entity_id
_entity_poly.type
_entity_poly.pdbx_seq_one_letter_code
_entity_poly.pdbx_strand_id
1 'polypeptide(L)'
;MRKTRYRNRRRKFLTIFIVIFLAALTVVAGYTALLYSRDNHNNGGIGDKNWGTDTSYQTNTGATSTPTSTSTPVNTSKEPVQEGDKLKEQIMGMSLDEKIGQMVIVGLDGYMADEHARQMIEEYNVGGFILFKSNIQNSNQMLELLNSLKSINRANKVPLFLAVDEEGGRVSRLPNEFLKIPSNKTIGKLNNSSVSHQVGSIIGEEIKSFGMNMDFAPVLDINSNPKNPVIGDRAFGTAPDLVSKLGVQTMQGLQSQNIIPVVKHFPGHGDTSTDSHVGLPRVNNDLKRLRSFELKPFADAIENGAEAVMVAHILLPKIDPENPASFSRTIISDILRTEMNYDGVVITDDFTMGAIVKNYNIGQAAVKSVLAGSDIVLVCHDFEKQKAVISALKNAAQSGQLPMDRIDQSVTRILNLKQEHGITDDPANAVDPKPINDKIRSLF
;
A
#
# COMPACT_ATOMS: atom_id res chain seq x y z
N MET A 1 61.48 17.61 7.90
CA MET A 1 60.69 17.89 6.66
C MET A 1 59.20 17.47 6.67
N ARG A 2 58.70 16.60 7.57
CA ARG A 2 57.28 16.15 7.56
C ARG A 2 56.26 17.10 8.25
N LYS A 3 56.65 17.91 9.24
CA LYS A 3 55.72 18.83 9.96
C LYS A 3 55.31 20.06 9.14
N THR A 4 56.14 20.54 8.23
CA THR A 4 55.86 21.73 7.38
C THR A 4 54.86 21.43 6.25
N ARG A 5 54.84 20.20 5.71
CA ARG A 5 53.86 19.79 4.67
C ARG A 5 52.43 19.68 5.20
N TYR A 6 52.23 19.34 6.48
CA TYR A 6 50.90 19.22 7.08
C TYR A 6 50.24 20.58 7.36
N ARG A 7 51.02 21.57 7.83
CA ARG A 7 50.55 22.96 8.02
C ARG A 7 50.11 23.63 6.72
N ASN A 8 50.81 23.39 5.61
CA ASN A 8 50.45 23.97 4.31
C ASN A 8 49.21 23.32 3.69
N ARG A 9 48.91 22.05 3.98
CA ARG A 9 47.66 21.41 3.54
C ARG A 9 46.44 21.96 4.29
N ARG A 10 46.52 22.13 5.61
CA ARG A 10 45.41 22.72 6.40
C ARG A 10 45.08 24.16 5.98
N ARG A 11 46.09 24.99 5.69
CA ARG A 11 45.85 26.34 5.18
C ARG A 11 45.15 26.35 3.82
N LYS A 12 45.56 25.49 2.89
CA LYS A 12 44.89 25.37 1.58
C LYS A 12 43.43 24.90 1.70
N PHE A 13 43.14 23.93 2.58
CA PHE A 13 41.77 23.47 2.82
C PHE A 13 40.90 24.57 3.45
N LEU A 14 41.42 25.33 4.41
CA LEU A 14 40.66 26.41 5.04
C LEU A 14 40.36 27.56 4.05
N THR A 15 41.31 27.90 3.17
CA THR A 15 41.08 28.92 2.13
C THR A 15 40.04 28.47 1.11
N ILE A 16 40.07 27.20 0.67
CA ILE A 16 39.06 26.66 -0.25
C ILE A 16 37.66 26.67 0.40
N PHE A 17 37.57 26.32 1.69
CA PHE A 17 36.30 26.31 2.41
C PHE A 17 35.70 27.71 2.57
N ILE A 18 36.54 28.72 2.85
CA ILE A 18 36.10 30.12 2.95
C ILE A 18 35.62 30.65 1.60
N VAL A 19 36.30 30.31 0.50
CA VAL A 19 35.88 30.75 -0.85
C VAL A 19 34.55 30.10 -1.25
N ILE A 20 34.34 28.82 -0.96
CA ILE A 20 33.07 28.13 -1.23
C ILE A 20 31.94 28.71 -0.37
N PHE A 21 32.20 29.00 0.90
CA PHE A 21 31.21 29.57 1.81
C PHE A 21 30.79 31.00 1.41
N LEU A 22 31.75 31.84 0.98
CA LEU A 22 31.45 33.18 0.48
C LEU A 22 30.69 33.15 -0.86
N ALA A 23 31.00 32.20 -1.75
CA ALA A 23 30.26 32.02 -2.99
C ALA A 23 28.80 31.60 -2.72
N ALA A 24 28.57 30.69 -1.76
CA ALA A 24 27.22 30.28 -1.37
C ALA A 24 26.38 31.45 -0.81
N LEU A 25 27.00 32.33 0.00
CA LEU A 25 26.34 33.54 0.53
C LEU A 25 25.93 34.51 -0.58
N THR A 26 26.74 34.68 -1.62
CA THR A 26 26.38 35.55 -2.76
C THR A 26 25.21 35.02 -3.59
N VAL A 27 25.08 33.70 -3.72
CA VAL A 27 23.96 33.07 -4.44
C VAL A 27 22.66 33.23 -3.65
N VAL A 28 22.69 33.06 -2.32
CA VAL A 28 21.51 33.24 -1.46
C VAL A 28 21.03 34.69 -1.47
N ALA A 29 21.96 35.66 -1.38
CA ALA A 29 21.60 37.08 -1.46
C ALA A 29 21.05 37.51 -2.82
N GLY A 30 21.53 36.91 -3.91
CA GLY A 30 20.99 37.13 -5.26
C GLY A 30 19.57 36.57 -5.43
N TYR A 31 19.28 35.42 -4.81
CA TYR A 31 17.96 34.79 -4.89
C TYR A 31 16.90 35.55 -4.09
N THR A 32 17.24 36.09 -2.92
CA THR A 32 16.32 36.90 -2.11
C THR A 32 16.00 38.25 -2.77
N ALA A 33 16.95 38.89 -3.46
CA ALA A 33 16.71 40.11 -4.22
C ALA A 33 15.77 39.89 -5.43
N LEU A 34 15.85 38.71 -6.06
CA LEU A 34 15.00 38.33 -7.20
C LEU A 34 13.54 38.07 -6.79
N LEU A 35 13.32 37.52 -5.60
CA LEU A 35 11.97 37.33 -5.05
C LEU A 35 11.34 38.67 -4.65
N TYR A 36 12.12 39.59 -4.08
CA TYR A 36 11.62 40.91 -3.66
C TYR A 36 11.22 41.82 -4.83
N SER A 37 11.84 41.66 -6.00
CA SER A 37 11.52 42.47 -7.20
C SER A 37 10.27 41.98 -7.94
N ARG A 38 9.82 40.74 -7.67
CA ARG A 38 8.68 40.12 -8.38
C ARG A 38 7.32 40.47 -7.76
N ASP A 39 7.28 40.88 -6.49
CA ASP A 39 6.05 41.25 -5.79
C ASP A 39 5.61 42.71 -6.00
N ASN A 40 6.46 43.55 -6.60
CA ASN A 40 6.19 44.99 -6.78
C ASN A 40 5.56 45.39 -8.14
N HIS A 41 5.13 44.42 -8.96
CA HIS A 41 4.61 44.69 -10.31
C HIS A 41 3.16 44.30 -10.59
N ASN A 42 2.31 44.11 -9.57
CA ASN A 42 0.87 43.96 -9.75
C ASN A 42 0.09 44.91 -8.84
N ASN A 43 0.08 46.21 -9.17
CA ASN A 43 -1.00 47.09 -8.75
C ASN A 43 -1.19 48.25 -9.74
N GLY A 44 -2.34 48.29 -10.42
CA GLY A 44 -2.70 49.38 -11.33
C GLY A 44 -3.98 49.15 -12.15
N GLY A 45 -5.12 49.65 -11.63
CA GLY A 45 -6.02 50.50 -12.42
C GLY A 45 -7.29 49.91 -13.09
N ILE A 46 -8.42 50.04 -12.38
CA ILE A 46 -9.70 50.70 -12.74
C ILE A 46 -10.43 50.35 -14.05
N GLY A 47 -11.75 50.07 -13.93
CA GLY A 47 -12.73 50.27 -15.01
C GLY A 47 -14.19 49.95 -14.61
N ASP A 48 -14.93 50.96 -14.13
CA ASP A 48 -16.38 50.97 -13.95
C ASP A 48 -17.16 50.67 -15.24
N LYS A 49 -18.26 49.89 -15.17
CA LYS A 49 -19.51 50.14 -15.93
C LYS A 49 -20.74 49.54 -15.23
N ASN A 50 -21.73 50.40 -15.01
CA ASN A 50 -23.12 50.14 -14.61
C ASN A 50 -23.90 49.25 -15.59
N TRP A 51 -24.82 48.45 -15.05
CA TRP A 51 -26.19 48.35 -15.56
C TRP A 51 -27.14 47.94 -14.43
N GLY A 52 -28.19 48.73 -14.20
CA GLY A 52 -29.27 48.44 -13.26
C GLY A 52 -30.51 47.89 -13.96
N THR A 53 -31.44 47.35 -13.15
CA THR A 53 -32.88 47.00 -13.34
C THR A 53 -33.11 45.67 -12.62
N ASP A 54 -34.15 45.38 -11.85
CA ASP A 54 -35.33 46.11 -11.35
C ASP A 54 -35.94 45.21 -10.25
N THR A 55 -36.75 45.80 -9.37
CA THR A 55 -37.86 45.25 -8.54
C THR A 55 -38.01 43.73 -8.32
N SER A 56 -38.32 43.19 -7.13
CA SER A 56 -39.46 43.56 -6.28
C SER A 56 -39.36 42.97 -4.87
N TYR A 57 -39.71 43.79 -3.88
CA TYR A 57 -40.07 43.39 -2.52
C TYR A 57 -41.47 42.78 -2.49
N GLN A 58 -41.65 41.69 -1.73
CA GLN A 58 -42.91 41.41 -1.05
C GLN A 58 -42.62 41.06 0.42
N THR A 59 -42.98 42.01 1.27
CA THR A 59 -43.25 41.84 2.68
C THR A 59 -44.57 41.08 2.86
N ASN A 60 -44.65 40.19 3.85
CA ASN A 60 -45.92 39.94 4.51
C ASN A 60 -45.73 39.76 6.01
N THR A 61 -46.57 40.49 6.73
CA THR A 61 -46.58 40.75 8.16
C THR A 61 -47.45 39.73 8.91
N GLY A 62 -46.96 39.27 10.06
CA GLY A 62 -47.66 39.23 11.34
C GLY A 62 -48.89 38.32 11.51
N ALA A 63 -48.76 37.35 12.41
CA ALA A 63 -49.78 37.06 13.40
C ALA A 63 -49.16 36.45 14.68
N THR A 64 -49.58 37.02 15.81
CA THR A 64 -49.15 36.73 17.18
C THR A 64 -50.08 35.70 17.81
N SER A 65 -49.55 34.66 18.44
CA SER A 65 -50.24 33.92 19.52
C SER A 65 -49.25 33.11 20.36
N THR A 66 -49.18 33.41 21.65
CA THR A 66 -48.42 32.69 22.70
C THR A 66 -49.37 31.74 23.47
N PRO A 67 -48.86 30.90 24.40
CA PRO A 67 -48.48 29.51 24.19
C PRO A 67 -49.49 28.52 24.80
N THR A 68 -49.52 27.27 24.33
CA THR A 68 -50.15 26.17 25.08
C THR A 68 -49.09 25.13 25.38
N SER A 69 -48.82 24.98 26.67
CA SER A 69 -48.02 23.92 27.26
C SER A 69 -48.64 22.56 26.98
N THR A 70 -47.91 21.69 26.28
CA THR A 70 -48.17 20.26 26.29
C THR A 70 -46.82 19.56 26.36
N SER A 71 -46.49 19.11 27.56
CA SER A 71 -45.33 18.28 27.86
C SER A 71 -45.43 16.98 27.07
N THR A 72 -44.70 16.90 25.96
CA THR A 72 -44.47 15.65 25.23
C THR A 72 -43.20 15.04 25.82
N PRO A 73 -43.16 13.74 26.16
CA PRO A 73 -41.95 13.12 26.65
C PRO A 73 -40.89 13.22 25.56
N VAL A 74 -39.73 13.80 25.87
CA VAL A 74 -38.55 13.72 25.04
C VAL A 74 -38.14 12.25 25.03
N ASN A 75 -38.61 11.52 24.03
CA ASN A 75 -38.10 10.20 23.70
C ASN A 75 -36.71 10.42 23.10
N THR A 76 -35.66 10.40 23.92
CA THR A 76 -34.28 10.23 23.46
C THR A 76 -34.10 8.81 22.95
N SER A 77 -34.77 8.46 21.86
CA SER A 77 -34.34 7.34 21.04
C SER A 77 -33.11 7.83 20.30
N LYS A 78 -31.92 7.46 20.79
CA LYS A 78 -30.71 7.52 19.98
C LYS A 78 -31.02 6.76 18.70
N GLU A 79 -31.07 7.46 17.57
CA GLU A 79 -31.10 6.82 16.26
C GLU A 79 -29.96 5.79 16.20
N PRO A 80 -30.18 4.61 15.60
CA PRO A 80 -29.11 3.64 15.45
C PRO A 80 -27.98 4.27 14.66
N VAL A 81 -26.84 4.48 15.34
CA VAL A 81 -25.61 5.01 14.74
C VAL A 81 -25.27 4.15 13.52
N GLN A 82 -25.26 4.74 12.33
CA GLN A 82 -24.95 4.03 11.10
C GLN A 82 -23.53 3.46 11.18
N GLU A 83 -23.29 2.34 10.51
CA GLU A 83 -22.01 1.62 10.60
C GLU A 83 -20.80 2.48 10.19
N GLY A 84 -20.99 3.39 9.22
CA GLY A 84 -19.97 4.36 8.82
C GLY A 84 -19.66 5.45 9.87
N ASP A 85 -20.58 5.72 10.79
CA ASP A 85 -20.35 6.68 11.89
C ASP A 85 -19.51 6.04 13.00
N LYS A 86 -19.71 4.74 13.27
CA LYS A 86 -18.89 3.99 14.24
C LYS A 86 -17.43 3.89 13.83
N LEU A 87 -17.15 3.66 12.54
CA LEU A 87 -15.77 3.59 12.08
C LEU A 87 -15.07 4.95 12.19
N LYS A 88 -15.77 6.04 11.83
CA LYS A 88 -15.24 7.40 12.01
C LYS A 88 -14.92 7.69 13.48
N GLU A 89 -15.82 7.33 14.39
CA GLU A 89 -15.59 7.46 15.83
C GLU A 89 -14.36 6.64 16.29
N GLN A 90 -14.21 5.40 15.79
CA GLN A 90 -13.04 4.57 16.07
C GLN A 90 -11.75 5.24 15.61
N ILE A 91 -11.70 5.74 14.38
CA ILE A 91 -10.51 6.40 13.80
C ILE A 91 -10.19 7.70 14.55
N MET A 92 -11.19 8.50 14.89
CA MET A 92 -11.01 9.70 15.70
C MET A 92 -10.50 9.39 17.11
N GLY A 93 -10.85 8.22 17.65
CA GLY A 93 -10.39 7.74 18.95
C GLY A 93 -9.00 7.10 18.94
N MET A 94 -8.40 6.85 17.77
CA MET A 94 -7.04 6.31 17.67
C MET A 94 -5.99 7.39 17.92
N SER A 95 -4.98 7.04 18.71
CA SER A 95 -3.73 7.77 18.83
C SER A 95 -2.97 7.80 17.50
N LEU A 96 -2.03 8.74 17.37
CA LEU A 96 -1.14 8.79 16.21
C LEU A 96 -0.35 7.48 16.05
N ASP A 97 0.08 6.87 17.16
CA ASP A 97 0.88 5.62 17.12
C ASP A 97 0.05 4.44 16.59
N GLU A 98 -1.20 4.32 17.03
CA GLU A 98 -2.12 3.32 16.47
C GLU A 98 -2.37 3.55 14.97
N LYS A 99 -2.58 4.81 14.55
CA LYS A 99 -2.79 5.15 13.13
C LYS A 99 -1.59 4.82 12.26
N ILE A 100 -0.38 5.21 12.68
CA ILE A 100 0.86 4.90 11.94
C ILE A 100 1.11 3.40 11.92
N GLY A 101 0.89 2.70 13.04
CA GLY A 101 1.05 1.25 13.11
C GLY A 101 0.17 0.53 12.07
N GLN A 102 -1.10 0.92 11.95
CA GLN A 102 -2.01 0.33 10.95
C GLN A 102 -1.54 0.49 9.50
N MET A 103 -0.72 1.49 9.20
CA MET A 103 -0.17 1.76 7.86
C MET A 103 1.10 0.95 7.55
N VAL A 104 1.48 -0.01 8.39
CA VAL A 104 2.67 -0.83 8.19
C VAL A 104 2.35 -2.31 8.38
N ILE A 105 2.74 -3.13 7.40
CA ILE A 105 2.78 -4.59 7.52
C ILE A 105 4.25 -5.00 7.55
N VAL A 106 4.60 -5.89 8.49
CA VAL A 106 5.98 -6.32 8.72
C VAL A 106 6.15 -7.82 8.50
N GLY A 107 7.35 -8.28 8.21
CA GLY A 107 7.65 -9.72 8.35
C GLY A 107 8.23 -10.04 9.73
N LEU A 108 8.52 -11.31 9.96
CA LEU A 108 9.15 -11.82 11.17
C LEU A 108 10.20 -12.88 10.85
N ASP A 109 11.07 -13.19 11.81
CA ASP A 109 12.10 -14.22 11.67
C ASP A 109 11.74 -15.50 12.43
N GLY A 110 12.14 -16.64 11.88
CA GLY A 110 11.95 -17.94 12.52
C GLY A 110 10.51 -18.45 12.56
N TYR A 111 10.27 -19.42 13.42
CA TYR A 111 9.07 -20.27 13.44
C TYR A 111 8.08 -19.93 14.57
N MET A 112 8.35 -18.89 15.36
CA MET A 112 7.55 -18.51 16.53
C MET A 112 7.43 -16.99 16.61
N ALA A 113 6.37 -16.51 17.27
CA ALA A 113 6.25 -15.09 17.61
C ALA A 113 7.29 -14.76 18.68
N ASP A 114 8.41 -14.19 18.26
CA ASP A 114 9.51 -13.79 19.13
C ASP A 114 9.25 -12.43 19.79
N GLU A 115 10.24 -11.93 20.54
CA GLU A 115 10.13 -10.64 21.22
C GLU A 115 10.01 -9.47 20.23
N HIS A 116 10.62 -9.57 19.04
CA HIS A 116 10.47 -8.54 18.02
C HIS A 116 9.03 -8.48 17.48
N ALA A 117 8.41 -9.65 17.22
CA ALA A 117 7.02 -9.71 16.82
C ALA A 117 6.09 -9.15 17.91
N ARG A 118 6.36 -9.47 19.19
CA ARG A 118 5.64 -8.90 20.33
C ARG A 118 5.75 -7.38 20.37
N GLN A 119 6.96 -6.82 20.26
CA GLN A 119 7.17 -5.37 20.23
C GLN A 119 6.45 -4.70 19.07
N MET A 120 6.47 -5.30 17.87
CA MET A 120 5.74 -4.78 16.72
C MET A 120 4.23 -4.68 16.98
N ILE A 121 3.66 -5.62 17.73
CA ILE A 121 2.24 -5.63 18.09
C ILE A 121 1.94 -4.65 19.25
N GLU A 122 2.63 -4.82 20.37
CA GLU A 122 2.29 -4.16 21.64
C GLU A 122 2.77 -2.70 21.68
N GLU A 123 3.92 -2.38 21.08
CA GLU A 123 4.48 -1.02 21.10
C GLU A 123 4.19 -0.25 19.81
N TYR A 124 4.33 -0.92 18.65
CA TYR A 124 4.22 -0.26 17.35
C TYR A 124 2.85 -0.41 16.68
N ASN A 125 1.93 -1.20 17.25
CA ASN A 125 0.55 -1.34 16.78
C ASN A 125 0.44 -1.70 15.28
N VAL A 126 1.37 -2.50 14.76
CA VAL A 126 1.45 -2.81 13.32
C VAL A 126 0.12 -3.34 12.78
N GLY A 127 -0.19 -2.99 11.53
CA GLY A 127 -1.42 -3.38 10.87
C GLY A 127 -1.52 -4.87 10.55
N GLY A 128 -0.38 -5.56 10.49
CA GLY A 128 -0.33 -6.98 10.18
C GLY A 128 1.07 -7.55 9.97
N PHE A 129 1.10 -8.84 9.64
CA PHE A 129 2.31 -9.60 9.33
C PHE A 129 2.22 -10.29 7.97
N ILE A 130 3.35 -10.40 7.28
CA ILE A 130 3.54 -11.30 6.13
C ILE A 130 4.46 -12.47 6.49
N LEU A 131 4.07 -13.69 6.09
CA LEU A 131 4.88 -14.89 6.25
C LEU A 131 5.65 -15.25 4.97
N PHE A 132 6.88 -15.73 5.17
CA PHE A 132 7.74 -16.30 4.14
C PHE A 132 7.97 -17.79 4.38
N LYS A 133 8.59 -18.46 3.40
CA LYS A 133 8.91 -19.90 3.53
C LYS A 133 9.84 -20.17 4.72
N SER A 134 10.68 -19.21 5.10
CA SER A 134 11.53 -19.28 6.29
C SER A 134 10.77 -19.29 7.62
N ASN A 135 9.48 -18.97 7.62
CA ASN A 135 8.62 -19.01 8.80
C ASN A 135 7.80 -20.30 8.91
N ILE A 136 7.88 -21.18 7.91
CA ILE A 136 6.97 -22.31 7.73
C ILE A 136 7.76 -23.62 7.66
N GLN A 137 7.66 -24.41 8.73
CA GLN A 137 8.23 -25.75 8.82
C GLN A 137 7.19 -26.84 8.49
N ASN A 138 6.01 -26.77 9.09
CA ASN A 138 4.88 -27.69 8.90
C ASN A 138 3.57 -27.01 9.33
N SER A 139 2.43 -27.68 9.11
CA SER A 139 1.10 -27.13 9.36
C SER A 139 0.86 -26.79 10.83
N ASN A 140 1.28 -27.65 11.76
CA ASN A 140 1.09 -27.42 13.19
C ASN A 140 1.87 -26.19 13.67
N GLN A 141 3.16 -26.11 13.31
CA GLN A 141 4.00 -24.97 13.68
C GLN A 141 3.49 -23.66 13.10
N MET A 142 3.06 -23.66 11.82
CA MET A 142 2.53 -22.46 11.18
C MET A 142 1.23 -21.98 11.86
N LEU A 143 0.34 -22.91 12.21
CA LEU A 143 -0.88 -22.61 12.96
C LEU A 143 -0.57 -22.04 14.35
N GLU A 144 0.40 -22.62 15.06
CA GLU A 144 0.85 -22.14 16.37
C GLU A 144 1.42 -20.72 16.29
N LEU A 145 2.25 -20.42 15.27
CA LEU A 145 2.77 -19.08 15.01
C LEU A 145 1.64 -18.07 14.80
N LEU A 146 0.71 -18.35 13.88
CA LEU A 146 -0.38 -17.44 13.54
C LEU A 146 -1.34 -17.22 14.72
N ASN A 147 -1.70 -18.28 15.44
CA ASN A 147 -2.51 -18.16 16.65
C ASN A 147 -1.79 -17.41 17.77
N SER A 148 -0.47 -17.50 17.87
CA SER A 148 0.33 -16.71 18.82
C SER A 148 0.30 -15.22 18.49
N LEU A 149 0.46 -14.84 17.22
CA LEU A 149 0.36 -13.43 16.77
C LEU A 149 -1.02 -12.85 17.10
N LYS A 150 -2.08 -13.58 16.77
CA LYS A 150 -3.47 -13.22 17.13
C LYS A 150 -3.64 -13.05 18.64
N SER A 151 -3.15 -14.01 19.41
CA SER A 151 -3.25 -13.99 20.88
C SER A 151 -2.55 -12.77 21.50
N ILE A 152 -1.36 -12.40 21.01
CA ILE A 152 -0.64 -11.20 21.44
C ILE A 152 -1.44 -9.94 21.08
N ASN A 153 -2.04 -9.89 19.88
CA ASN A 153 -2.82 -8.74 19.42
C ASN A 153 -4.19 -8.56 20.10
N ARG A 154 -4.68 -9.53 20.89
CA ARG A 154 -5.99 -9.44 21.56
C ARG A 154 -6.18 -8.23 22.47
N ALA A 155 -5.09 -7.62 22.93
CA ALA A 155 -5.15 -6.38 23.72
C ALA A 155 -5.46 -5.14 22.86
N ASN A 156 -5.19 -5.21 21.56
CA ASN A 156 -5.45 -4.15 20.58
C ASN A 156 -6.90 -4.23 20.06
N LYS A 157 -7.46 -3.08 19.66
CA LYS A 157 -8.84 -2.99 19.17
C LYS A 157 -9.01 -3.42 17.72
N VAL A 158 -7.91 -3.48 16.97
CA VAL A 158 -7.92 -3.74 15.53
C VAL A 158 -7.18 -5.05 15.27
N PRO A 159 -7.80 -6.02 14.59
CA PRO A 159 -7.18 -7.32 14.33
C PRO A 159 -6.08 -7.21 13.27
N LEU A 160 -5.19 -8.21 13.21
CA LEU A 160 -4.06 -8.21 12.28
C LEU A 160 -4.49 -8.62 10.86
N PHE A 161 -3.92 -7.96 9.85
CA PHE A 161 -3.75 -8.61 8.55
C PHE A 161 -2.69 -9.71 8.70
N LEU A 162 -3.01 -10.91 8.24
CA LEU A 162 -2.09 -12.04 8.22
C LEU A 162 -1.98 -12.50 6.78
N ALA A 163 -0.85 -12.15 6.16
CA ALA A 163 -0.62 -12.21 4.74
C ALA A 163 0.44 -13.24 4.34
N VAL A 164 0.39 -13.66 3.08
CA VAL A 164 1.36 -14.57 2.46
C VAL A 164 1.44 -14.30 0.95
N ASP A 165 2.50 -14.76 0.30
CA ASP A 165 2.59 -14.83 -1.17
C ASP A 165 2.30 -16.27 -1.64
N GLU A 166 1.04 -16.66 -1.76
CA GLU A 166 0.64 -17.98 -2.27
C GLU A 166 0.12 -17.88 -3.72
N GLU A 167 1.03 -17.68 -4.67
CA GLU A 167 0.68 -17.53 -6.10
C GLU A 167 0.48 -18.89 -6.81
N GLY A 168 1.00 -19.97 -6.21
CA GLY A 168 1.26 -21.24 -6.89
C GLY A 168 2.62 -21.28 -7.61
N GLY A 169 2.92 -22.43 -8.20
CA GLY A 169 4.20 -22.69 -8.88
C GLY A 169 5.40 -22.52 -7.94
N ARG A 170 6.37 -21.69 -8.35
CA ARG A 170 7.59 -21.43 -7.55
C ARG A 170 7.38 -20.43 -6.41
N VAL A 171 6.30 -19.64 -6.44
CA VAL A 171 5.92 -18.72 -5.36
C VAL A 171 4.77 -19.35 -4.59
N SER A 172 5.13 -20.39 -3.84
CA SER A 172 4.28 -21.10 -2.91
C SER A 172 5.03 -21.22 -1.59
N ARG A 173 4.37 -20.88 -0.49
CA ARG A 173 4.92 -20.73 0.86
C ARG A 173 4.35 -21.79 1.80
N LEU A 174 3.15 -22.30 1.50
CA LEU A 174 2.46 -23.28 2.34
C LEU A 174 3.32 -24.50 2.71
N PRO A 175 2.97 -25.18 3.83
CA PRO A 175 3.63 -26.41 4.26
C PRO A 175 3.66 -27.48 3.18
N ASN A 176 4.66 -28.36 3.21
CA ASN A 176 4.83 -29.39 2.17
C ASN A 176 3.72 -30.46 2.21
N GLU A 177 2.91 -30.48 3.26
CA GLU A 177 1.71 -31.31 3.37
C GLU A 177 0.62 -30.90 2.37
N PHE A 178 0.67 -29.68 1.84
CA PHE A 178 -0.22 -29.20 0.77
C PHE A 178 0.41 -29.45 -0.61
N LEU A 179 -0.42 -29.90 -1.56
CA LEU A 179 0.00 -30.06 -2.95
C LEU A 179 0.18 -28.68 -3.58
N LYS A 180 1.23 -28.53 -4.37
CA LYS A 180 1.49 -27.26 -5.06
C LYS A 180 0.55 -27.09 -6.24
N ILE A 181 -0.13 -25.95 -6.30
CA ILE A 181 -0.81 -25.47 -7.50
C ILE A 181 0.22 -25.22 -8.62
N PRO A 182 -0.07 -25.55 -9.89
CA PRO A 182 0.80 -25.22 -11.03
C PRO A 182 1.08 -23.71 -11.15
N SER A 183 2.16 -23.34 -11.85
CA SER A 183 2.45 -21.93 -12.09
C SER A 183 1.38 -21.23 -12.93
N ASN A 184 1.22 -19.92 -12.76
CA ASN A 184 0.28 -19.12 -13.56
C ASN A 184 0.51 -19.27 -15.07
N LYS A 185 1.76 -19.44 -15.54
CA LYS A 185 2.02 -19.76 -16.96
C LYS A 185 1.40 -21.08 -17.40
N THR A 186 1.35 -22.07 -16.52
CA THR A 186 0.69 -23.35 -16.79
C THR A 186 -0.83 -23.17 -16.84
N ILE A 187 -1.40 -22.44 -15.88
CA ILE A 187 -2.83 -22.06 -15.89
C ILE A 187 -3.19 -21.26 -17.15
N GLY A 188 -2.31 -20.35 -17.57
CA GLY A 188 -2.39 -19.58 -18.78
C GLY A 188 -2.49 -20.39 -20.06
N LYS A 189 -1.73 -21.49 -20.15
CA LYS A 189 -1.82 -22.44 -21.28
C LYS A 189 -3.15 -23.17 -21.35
N LEU A 190 -3.80 -23.39 -20.20
CA LEU A 190 -5.14 -23.97 -20.15
C LEU A 190 -6.21 -22.97 -20.65
N ASN A 191 -5.99 -21.66 -20.41
CA ASN A 191 -6.88 -20.57 -20.83
C ASN A 191 -8.36 -20.81 -20.45
N ASN A 192 -8.59 -21.35 -19.25
CA ASN A 192 -9.90 -21.68 -18.74
C ASN A 192 -10.21 -20.85 -17.48
N SER A 193 -11.17 -19.93 -17.60
CA SER A 193 -11.60 -19.04 -16.52
C SER A 193 -12.12 -19.80 -15.29
N SER A 194 -12.88 -20.88 -15.50
CA SER A 194 -13.40 -21.71 -14.40
C SER A 194 -12.26 -22.34 -13.60
N VAL A 195 -11.22 -22.84 -14.29
CA VAL A 195 -10.03 -23.39 -13.62
C VAL A 195 -9.30 -22.29 -12.85
N SER A 196 -9.15 -21.08 -13.41
CA SER A 196 -8.49 -19.97 -12.72
C SER A 196 -9.23 -19.52 -11.46
N HIS A 197 -10.57 -19.50 -11.50
CA HIS A 197 -11.41 -19.25 -10.33
C HIS A 197 -11.27 -20.36 -9.28
N GLN A 198 -11.31 -21.63 -9.71
CA GLN A 198 -11.11 -22.76 -8.79
C GLN A 198 -9.72 -22.74 -8.16
N VAL A 199 -8.68 -22.35 -8.90
CA VAL A 199 -7.32 -22.14 -8.36
C VAL A 199 -7.35 -21.08 -7.24
N GLY A 200 -7.92 -19.89 -7.51
CA GLY A 200 -8.02 -18.85 -6.48
C GLY A 200 -8.83 -19.30 -5.26
N SER A 201 -9.93 -20.03 -5.49
CA SER A 201 -10.75 -20.58 -4.42
C SER A 201 -10.03 -21.66 -3.59
N ILE A 202 -9.20 -22.50 -4.21
CA ILE A 202 -8.43 -23.51 -3.47
C ILE A 202 -7.35 -22.81 -2.64
N ILE A 203 -6.58 -21.89 -3.24
CA ILE A 203 -5.56 -21.11 -2.51
C ILE A 203 -6.21 -20.39 -1.32
N GLY A 204 -7.35 -19.74 -1.56
CA GLY A 204 -8.12 -19.06 -0.51
C GLY A 204 -8.53 -19.99 0.64
N GLU A 205 -8.93 -21.23 0.34
CA GLU A 205 -9.27 -22.23 1.34
C GLU A 205 -8.04 -22.69 2.13
N GLU A 206 -6.90 -22.89 1.46
CA GLU A 206 -5.64 -23.26 2.11
C GLU A 206 -5.21 -22.23 3.14
N ILE A 207 -5.12 -20.97 2.74
CA ILE A 207 -4.63 -19.90 3.63
C ILE A 207 -5.64 -19.57 4.73
N LYS A 208 -6.96 -19.61 4.43
CA LYS A 208 -8.02 -19.42 5.42
C LYS A 208 -7.99 -20.50 6.49
N SER A 209 -7.62 -21.73 6.14
CA SER A 209 -7.55 -22.83 7.11
C SER A 209 -6.56 -22.55 8.26
N PHE A 210 -5.51 -21.77 7.99
CA PHE A 210 -4.55 -21.29 9.01
C PHE A 210 -4.98 -19.99 9.70
N GLY A 211 -6.14 -19.43 9.33
CA GLY A 211 -6.65 -18.17 9.85
C GLY A 211 -5.98 -16.93 9.28
N MET A 212 -5.28 -17.05 8.14
CA MET A 212 -4.82 -15.91 7.35
C MET A 212 -5.99 -15.29 6.57
N ASN A 213 -5.84 -14.03 6.18
CA ASN A 213 -6.96 -13.22 5.65
C ASN A 213 -6.58 -12.36 4.42
N MET A 214 -5.32 -12.38 4.01
CA MET A 214 -4.83 -11.61 2.87
C MET A 214 -3.83 -12.45 2.08
N ASP A 215 -3.92 -12.42 0.76
CA ASP A 215 -2.97 -13.09 -0.12
C ASP A 215 -2.44 -12.10 -1.14
N PHE A 216 -1.13 -12.09 -1.31
CA PHE A 216 -0.47 -11.27 -2.31
C PHE A 216 -0.52 -11.97 -3.67
N ALA A 217 -1.74 -12.19 -4.15
CA ALA A 217 -2.05 -12.77 -5.44
C ALA A 217 -3.40 -12.19 -5.91
N PRO A 218 -3.68 -12.21 -7.23
CA PRO A 218 -2.87 -12.74 -8.33
C PRO A 218 -1.81 -11.77 -8.89
N VAL A 219 -0.84 -12.33 -9.61
CA VAL A 219 0.08 -11.58 -10.47
C VAL A 219 -0.61 -11.21 -11.79
N LEU A 220 -0.77 -9.91 -12.02
CA LEU A 220 -1.36 -9.30 -13.22
C LEU A 220 -0.32 -8.75 -14.21
N ASP A 221 0.96 -9.03 -13.97
CA ASP A 221 2.02 -8.67 -14.91
C ASP A 221 1.90 -9.45 -16.22
N ILE A 222 2.12 -8.75 -17.32
CA ILE A 222 2.21 -9.35 -18.66
C ILE A 222 3.68 -9.62 -18.96
N ASN A 223 4.07 -10.89 -19.10
CA ASN A 223 5.45 -11.30 -19.34
C ASN A 223 5.89 -11.01 -20.78
N SER A 224 5.98 -9.73 -21.13
CA SER A 224 6.28 -9.21 -22.45
C SER A 224 7.76 -9.22 -22.78
N ASN A 225 8.64 -9.19 -21.77
CA ASN A 225 10.08 -9.34 -21.94
C ASN A 225 10.51 -10.79 -21.66
N PRO A 226 10.94 -11.58 -22.66
CA PRO A 226 11.39 -12.96 -22.45
C PRO A 226 12.62 -13.10 -21.56
N LYS A 227 13.37 -12.02 -21.33
CA LYS A 227 14.54 -11.96 -20.45
C LYS A 227 14.20 -11.48 -19.04
N ASN A 228 12.92 -11.29 -18.71
CA ASN A 228 12.49 -10.89 -17.38
C ASN A 228 12.91 -11.96 -16.34
N PRO A 229 13.74 -11.61 -15.34
CA PRO A 229 14.24 -12.58 -14.37
C PRO A 229 13.27 -12.83 -13.20
N VAL A 230 12.24 -11.99 -13.03
CA VAL A 230 11.40 -11.94 -11.82
C VAL A 230 10.00 -12.48 -12.04
N ILE A 231 9.37 -12.17 -13.17
CA ILE A 231 7.99 -12.53 -13.48
C ILE A 231 7.97 -13.91 -14.15
N GLY A 232 8.35 -14.00 -15.43
CA GLY A 232 8.52 -15.27 -16.12
C GLY A 232 7.28 -16.16 -16.06
N ASP A 233 7.37 -17.27 -15.34
CA ASP A 233 6.28 -18.24 -15.16
C ASP A 233 5.21 -17.84 -14.13
N ARG A 234 5.43 -16.75 -13.38
CA ARG A 234 4.44 -16.13 -12.47
C ARG A 234 3.34 -15.36 -13.20
N ALA A 235 3.57 -14.95 -14.45
CA ALA A 235 2.52 -14.36 -15.28
C ALA A 235 1.70 -15.46 -15.94
N PHE A 236 0.40 -15.19 -16.13
CA PHE A 236 -0.48 -16.05 -16.92
C PHE A 236 -0.05 -16.13 -18.40
N GLY A 237 0.56 -15.07 -18.94
CA GLY A 237 1.03 -15.10 -20.32
C GLY A 237 1.63 -13.79 -20.78
N THR A 238 1.65 -13.61 -22.10
CA THR A 238 2.29 -12.46 -22.77
C THR A 238 1.28 -11.52 -23.42
N ALA A 239 -0.02 -11.80 -23.31
CA ALA A 239 -1.11 -11.02 -23.91
C ALA A 239 -1.99 -10.41 -22.81
N PRO A 240 -2.31 -9.10 -22.88
CA PRO A 240 -3.13 -8.42 -21.88
C PRO A 240 -4.46 -9.15 -21.60
N ASP A 241 -5.22 -9.47 -22.64
CA ASP A 241 -6.56 -10.05 -22.50
C ASP A 241 -6.55 -11.42 -21.79
N LEU A 242 -5.51 -12.22 -22.01
CA LEU A 242 -5.34 -13.50 -21.33
C LEU A 242 -5.04 -13.28 -19.83
N VAL A 243 -4.16 -12.33 -19.52
CA VAL A 243 -3.78 -12.01 -18.14
C VAL A 243 -4.97 -11.42 -17.39
N SER A 244 -5.70 -10.48 -17.99
CA SER A 244 -6.95 -9.94 -17.44
C SER A 244 -7.96 -11.04 -17.15
N LYS A 245 -8.28 -11.86 -18.15
CA LYS A 245 -9.31 -12.91 -18.05
C LYS A 245 -9.03 -13.91 -16.93
N LEU A 246 -7.78 -14.35 -16.77
CA LEU A 246 -7.43 -15.38 -15.79
C LEU A 246 -7.12 -14.77 -14.42
N GLY A 247 -6.42 -13.63 -14.39
CA GLY A 247 -6.12 -12.89 -13.18
C GLY A 247 -7.38 -12.47 -12.42
N VAL A 248 -8.37 -11.86 -13.11
CA VAL A 248 -9.65 -11.47 -12.48
C VAL A 248 -10.36 -12.68 -11.88
N GLN A 249 -10.34 -13.83 -12.55
CA GLN A 249 -10.98 -15.04 -12.05
C GLN A 249 -10.27 -15.61 -10.82
N THR A 250 -8.93 -15.60 -10.79
CA THR A 250 -8.17 -16.00 -9.60
C THR A 250 -8.42 -15.06 -8.43
N MET A 251 -8.47 -13.75 -8.67
CA MET A 251 -8.85 -12.74 -7.67
C MET A 251 -10.24 -13.03 -7.08
N GLN A 252 -11.25 -13.24 -7.92
CA GLN A 252 -12.61 -13.57 -7.48
C GLN A 252 -12.68 -14.92 -6.75
N GLY A 253 -11.84 -15.89 -7.13
CA GLY A 253 -11.68 -17.15 -6.41
C GLY A 253 -11.23 -16.93 -4.96
N LEU A 254 -10.21 -16.09 -4.74
CA LEU A 254 -9.75 -15.71 -3.39
C LEU A 254 -10.86 -15.02 -2.59
N GLN A 255 -11.55 -14.05 -3.22
CA GLN A 255 -12.67 -13.33 -2.62
C GLN A 255 -13.81 -14.26 -2.21
N SER A 256 -14.10 -15.31 -3.01
CA SER A 256 -15.12 -16.30 -2.68
C SER A 256 -14.86 -17.05 -1.37
N GLN A 257 -13.61 -17.06 -0.90
CA GLN A 257 -13.20 -17.64 0.38
C GLN A 257 -13.10 -16.60 1.49
N ASN A 258 -13.46 -15.34 1.25
CA ASN A 258 -13.27 -14.23 2.19
C ASN A 258 -11.79 -14.02 2.53
N ILE A 259 -10.94 -14.09 1.50
CA ILE A 259 -9.54 -13.67 1.53
C ILE A 259 -9.42 -12.41 0.68
N ILE A 260 -8.72 -11.42 1.20
CA ILE A 260 -8.39 -10.18 0.50
C ILE A 260 -7.29 -10.47 -0.55
N PRO A 261 -7.57 -10.37 -1.85
CA PRO A 261 -6.55 -10.47 -2.87
C PRO A 261 -5.80 -9.15 -3.02
N VAL A 262 -4.48 -9.22 -3.16
CA VAL A 262 -3.64 -8.06 -3.53
C VAL A 262 -3.09 -8.25 -4.94
N VAL A 263 -3.71 -7.57 -5.91
CA VAL A 263 -3.28 -7.66 -7.31
C VAL A 263 -1.95 -6.95 -7.51
N LYS A 264 -1.03 -7.56 -8.27
CA LYS A 264 0.37 -7.08 -8.35
C LYS A 264 1.06 -7.34 -9.69
N HIS A 265 2.10 -6.60 -10.08
CA HIS A 265 2.72 -5.49 -9.36
C HIS A 265 2.52 -4.21 -10.17
N PHE A 266 1.61 -3.34 -9.73
CA PHE A 266 1.26 -2.12 -10.44
C PHE A 266 2.49 -1.20 -10.61
N PRO A 267 2.72 -0.55 -11.77
CA PRO A 267 1.87 -0.49 -12.97
C PRO A 267 2.23 -1.54 -14.04
N GLY A 268 2.91 -2.63 -13.67
CA GLY A 268 3.33 -3.72 -14.57
C GLY A 268 4.85 -3.94 -14.57
N HIS A 269 5.29 -5.07 -14.03
CA HIS A 269 6.69 -5.47 -13.89
C HIS A 269 7.19 -6.37 -15.02
N GLY A 270 6.28 -6.91 -15.84
CA GLY A 270 6.60 -7.96 -16.81
C GLY A 270 7.52 -7.57 -17.98
N ASP A 271 7.82 -6.28 -18.19
CA ASP A 271 8.76 -5.79 -19.21
C ASP A 271 10.18 -5.47 -18.66
N THR A 272 10.41 -5.66 -17.35
CA THR A 272 11.73 -5.35 -16.75
C THR A 272 12.81 -6.34 -17.17
N SER A 273 14.06 -5.85 -17.21
CA SER A 273 15.27 -6.68 -17.45
C SER A 273 16.19 -6.77 -16.23
N THR A 274 15.76 -6.22 -15.10
CA THR A 274 16.52 -6.16 -13.84
C THR A 274 15.61 -6.61 -12.73
N ASP A 275 16.15 -7.41 -11.83
CA ASP A 275 15.43 -7.88 -10.64
C ASP A 275 15.37 -6.78 -9.57
N SER A 276 14.15 -6.39 -9.17
CA SER A 276 13.92 -5.39 -8.11
C SER A 276 14.46 -5.83 -6.75
N HIS A 277 14.60 -7.14 -6.49
CA HIS A 277 15.27 -7.64 -5.29
C HIS A 277 16.75 -7.28 -5.27
N VAL A 278 17.37 -7.11 -6.46
CA VAL A 278 18.81 -6.86 -6.61
C VAL A 278 19.11 -5.37 -6.81
N GLY A 279 18.29 -4.64 -7.58
CA GLY A 279 18.50 -3.22 -7.88
C GLY A 279 17.29 -2.60 -8.58
N LEU A 280 17.29 -1.28 -8.75
CA LEU A 280 16.13 -0.54 -9.28
C LEU A 280 15.92 -0.81 -10.79
N PRO A 281 14.85 -1.51 -11.21
CA PRO A 281 14.53 -1.70 -12.62
C PRO A 281 14.11 -0.37 -13.24
N ARG A 282 14.55 -0.14 -14.49
CA ARG A 282 14.18 1.01 -15.29
C ARG A 282 13.45 0.54 -16.54
N VAL A 283 12.26 1.06 -16.78
CA VAL A 283 11.45 0.75 -17.97
C VAL A 283 11.18 2.06 -18.71
N ASN A 284 11.55 2.12 -20.00
CA ASN A 284 11.45 3.34 -20.82
C ASN A 284 10.14 3.43 -21.63
N ASN A 285 9.08 2.81 -21.10
CA ASN A 285 7.74 2.86 -21.67
C ASN A 285 7.08 4.21 -21.33
N ASP A 286 6.31 4.75 -22.26
CA ASP A 286 5.52 5.96 -22.02
C ASP A 286 4.12 5.60 -21.50
N LEU A 287 3.38 6.62 -21.06
CA LEU A 287 2.05 6.43 -20.50
C LEU A 287 1.05 5.88 -21.52
N LYS A 288 1.22 6.18 -22.82
CA LYS A 288 0.37 5.62 -23.89
C LYS A 288 0.55 4.11 -23.97
N ARG A 289 1.80 3.64 -23.91
CA ARG A 289 2.13 2.22 -23.85
C ARG A 289 1.49 1.57 -22.62
N LEU A 290 1.75 2.11 -21.42
CA LEU A 290 1.18 1.57 -20.17
C LEU A 290 -0.33 1.41 -20.24
N ARG A 291 -1.07 2.45 -20.64
CA ARG A 291 -2.54 2.40 -20.77
C ARG A 291 -3.02 1.33 -21.75
N SER A 292 -2.32 1.17 -22.87
CA SER A 292 -2.72 0.22 -23.92
C SER A 292 -2.33 -1.23 -23.64
N PHE A 293 -1.49 -1.48 -22.63
CA PHE A 293 -0.89 -2.80 -22.41
C PHE A 293 -0.75 -3.15 -20.93
N GLU A 294 0.23 -2.59 -20.22
CA GLU A 294 0.55 -3.01 -18.84
C GLU A 294 -0.57 -2.72 -17.82
N LEU A 295 -1.31 -1.62 -17.99
CA LEU A 295 -2.40 -1.23 -17.08
C LEU A 295 -3.71 -1.96 -17.33
N LYS A 296 -3.87 -2.64 -18.47
CA LYS A 296 -5.15 -3.25 -18.85
C LYS A 296 -5.62 -4.32 -17.84
N PRO A 297 -4.78 -5.28 -17.41
CA PRO A 297 -5.19 -6.23 -16.37
C PRO A 297 -5.58 -5.58 -15.04
N PHE A 298 -4.93 -4.48 -14.66
CA PHE A 298 -5.26 -3.76 -13.43
C PHE A 298 -6.56 -3.00 -13.54
N ALA A 299 -6.83 -2.35 -14.68
CA ALA A 299 -8.13 -1.71 -14.95
C ALA A 299 -9.26 -2.75 -14.89
N ASP A 300 -9.10 -3.88 -15.56
CA ASP A 300 -10.10 -4.96 -15.55
C ASP A 300 -10.30 -5.52 -14.13
N ALA A 301 -9.25 -5.65 -13.32
CA ALA A 301 -9.35 -6.09 -11.93
C ALA A 301 -10.08 -5.07 -11.04
N ILE A 302 -9.79 -3.77 -11.18
CA ILE A 302 -10.46 -2.71 -10.43
C ILE A 302 -11.96 -2.66 -10.79
N GLU A 303 -12.31 -2.73 -12.07
CA GLU A 303 -13.70 -2.81 -12.53
C GLU A 303 -14.44 -4.04 -12.01
N ASN A 304 -13.70 -5.12 -11.68
CA ASN A 304 -14.24 -6.36 -11.12
C ASN A 304 -14.06 -6.47 -9.59
N GLY A 305 -13.80 -5.36 -8.90
CA GLY A 305 -13.81 -5.29 -7.45
C GLY A 305 -12.50 -5.71 -6.78
N ALA A 306 -11.35 -5.37 -7.35
CA ALA A 306 -10.08 -5.49 -6.64
C ALA A 306 -10.09 -4.66 -5.35
N GLU A 307 -9.74 -5.27 -4.22
CA GLU A 307 -9.80 -4.64 -2.89
C GLU A 307 -8.47 -4.05 -2.44
N ALA A 308 -7.36 -4.62 -2.93
CA ALA A 308 -6.01 -4.16 -2.66
C ALA A 308 -5.13 -4.25 -3.92
N VAL A 309 -4.26 -3.25 -4.11
CA VAL A 309 -3.29 -3.17 -5.22
C VAL A 309 -1.89 -2.99 -4.65
N MET A 310 -0.95 -3.83 -5.06
CA MET A 310 0.47 -3.69 -4.72
C MET A 310 1.23 -2.91 -5.79
N VAL A 311 2.03 -1.92 -5.38
CA VAL A 311 2.81 -1.05 -6.28
C VAL A 311 4.29 -1.42 -6.26
N ALA A 312 4.83 -1.73 -7.44
CA ALA A 312 6.20 -2.17 -7.67
C ALA A 312 7.25 -1.06 -7.50
N HIS A 313 8.48 -1.47 -7.20
CA HIS A 313 9.65 -0.58 -7.21
C HIS A 313 10.28 -0.47 -8.61
N ILE A 314 9.59 0.18 -9.55
CA ILE A 314 10.05 0.36 -10.94
C ILE A 314 10.18 1.85 -11.26
N LEU A 315 11.32 2.27 -11.80
CA LEU A 315 11.48 3.63 -12.32
C LEU A 315 10.99 3.69 -13.78
N LEU A 316 10.14 4.68 -14.08
CA LEU A 316 9.55 4.92 -15.40
C LEU A 316 9.95 6.31 -15.91
N PRO A 317 11.15 6.49 -16.49
CA PRO A 317 11.71 7.83 -16.71
C PRO A 317 10.93 8.75 -17.64
N LYS A 318 10.05 8.20 -18.49
CA LYS A 318 9.16 8.98 -19.36
C LYS A 318 7.91 9.50 -18.65
N ILE A 319 7.67 9.08 -17.41
CA ILE A 319 6.48 9.43 -16.62
C ILE A 319 6.91 10.15 -15.34
N ASP A 320 7.81 9.52 -14.58
CA ASP A 320 8.46 10.12 -13.41
C ASP A 320 9.95 9.72 -13.43
N PRO A 321 10.86 10.66 -13.76
CA PRO A 321 12.28 10.37 -13.86
C PRO A 321 12.99 10.26 -12.50
N GLU A 322 12.35 10.70 -11.42
CA GLU A 322 12.98 10.80 -10.10
C GLU A 322 12.52 9.69 -9.15
N ASN A 323 11.24 9.33 -9.20
CA ASN A 323 10.63 8.42 -8.24
C ASN A 323 10.20 7.11 -8.92
N PRO A 324 10.58 5.94 -8.36
CA PRO A 324 9.94 4.67 -8.65
C PRO A 324 8.43 4.73 -8.40
N ALA A 325 7.67 3.91 -9.12
CA ALA A 325 6.22 3.83 -9.06
C ALA A 325 5.67 3.79 -7.62
N SER A 326 6.29 2.99 -6.75
CA SER A 326 5.92 2.82 -5.32
C SER A 326 5.96 4.08 -4.47
N PHE A 327 6.49 5.20 -4.95
CA PHE A 327 6.34 6.51 -4.30
C PHE A 327 6.29 7.67 -5.30
N SER A 328 5.79 7.40 -6.50
CA SER A 328 5.49 8.43 -7.49
C SER A 328 4.05 8.90 -7.36
N ARG A 329 3.85 10.19 -7.11
CA ARG A 329 2.51 10.80 -7.07
C ARG A 329 1.78 10.65 -8.41
N THR A 330 2.49 10.78 -9.52
CA THR A 330 1.92 10.61 -10.87
C THR A 330 1.36 9.21 -11.05
N ILE A 331 2.09 8.17 -10.62
CA ILE A 331 1.64 6.78 -10.77
C ILE A 331 0.51 6.44 -9.80
N ILE A 332 0.64 6.82 -8.52
CA ILE A 332 -0.31 6.40 -7.49
C ILE A 332 -1.51 7.36 -7.43
N SER A 333 -1.32 8.65 -7.17
CA SER A 333 -2.42 9.60 -7.04
C SER A 333 -3.10 9.90 -8.39
N ASP A 334 -2.33 10.25 -9.41
CA ASP A 334 -2.92 10.77 -10.64
C ASP A 334 -3.46 9.63 -11.52
N ILE A 335 -2.72 8.52 -11.66
CA ILE A 335 -3.16 7.39 -12.49
C ILE A 335 -4.03 6.41 -11.70
N LEU A 336 -3.51 5.78 -10.64
CA LEU A 336 -4.27 4.73 -9.94
C LEU A 336 -5.51 5.30 -9.21
N ARG A 337 -5.34 6.32 -8.36
CA ARG A 337 -6.47 6.88 -7.60
C ARG A 337 -7.44 7.66 -8.47
N THR A 338 -6.94 8.57 -9.30
CA THR A 338 -7.78 9.52 -10.03
C THR A 338 -8.25 8.99 -11.38
N GLU A 339 -7.33 8.64 -12.28
CA GLU A 339 -7.69 8.18 -13.64
C GLU A 339 -8.42 6.84 -13.63
N MET A 340 -7.96 5.87 -12.84
CA MET A 340 -8.57 4.55 -12.72
C MET A 340 -9.67 4.47 -11.64
N ASN A 341 -9.97 5.59 -10.96
CA ASN A 341 -11.00 5.71 -9.93
C ASN A 341 -10.89 4.63 -8.83
N TYR A 342 -9.67 4.34 -8.38
CA TYR A 342 -9.43 3.29 -7.39
C TYR A 342 -9.43 3.82 -5.95
N ASP A 343 -10.40 3.38 -5.15
CA ASP A 343 -10.53 3.76 -3.74
C ASP A 343 -10.19 2.64 -2.74
N GLY A 344 -9.80 1.45 -3.22
CA GLY A 344 -9.36 0.34 -2.36
C GLY A 344 -8.00 0.57 -1.71
N VAL A 345 -7.46 -0.42 -0.99
CA VAL A 345 -6.17 -0.26 -0.30
C VAL A 345 -5.01 -0.28 -1.31
N VAL A 346 -4.05 0.62 -1.15
CA VAL A 346 -2.78 0.61 -1.90
C VAL A 346 -1.63 0.21 -0.99
N ILE A 347 -0.94 -0.86 -1.35
CA ILE A 347 0.18 -1.43 -0.59
C ILE A 347 1.46 -1.30 -1.43
N THR A 348 2.60 -1.02 -0.81
CA THR A 348 3.87 -1.08 -1.51
C THR A 348 4.35 -2.52 -1.69
N ASP A 349 5.15 -2.79 -2.72
CA ASP A 349 6.07 -3.92 -2.69
C ASP A 349 7.08 -3.76 -1.53
N ASP A 350 7.88 -4.78 -1.23
CA ASP A 350 8.72 -4.80 -0.03
C ASP A 350 9.84 -3.74 -0.05
N PHE A 351 9.75 -2.80 0.89
CA PHE A 351 10.73 -1.73 1.04
C PHE A 351 12.13 -2.21 1.46
N THR A 352 12.30 -3.48 1.84
CA THR A 352 13.62 -4.05 2.11
C THR A 352 14.33 -4.59 0.87
N MET A 353 13.66 -4.58 -0.28
CA MET A 353 14.25 -4.97 -1.57
C MET A 353 15.38 -4.03 -2.00
N GLY A 354 16.34 -4.59 -2.75
CA GLY A 354 17.51 -3.87 -3.24
C GLY A 354 17.20 -2.62 -4.08
N ALA A 355 16.06 -2.58 -4.78
CA ALA A 355 15.59 -1.39 -5.48
C ALA A 355 15.44 -0.18 -4.56
N ILE A 356 15.03 -0.39 -3.30
CA ILE A 356 14.87 0.67 -2.31
C ILE A 356 16.14 0.85 -1.48
N VAL A 357 16.54 -0.17 -0.71
CA VAL A 357 17.58 -0.02 0.33
C VAL A 357 18.97 0.33 -0.20
N LYS A 358 19.24 0.10 -1.49
CA LYS A 358 20.53 0.47 -2.12
C LYS A 358 20.52 1.89 -2.70
N ASN A 359 19.34 2.50 -2.90
CA ASN A 359 19.19 3.75 -3.65
C ASN A 359 18.57 4.87 -2.83
N TYR A 360 17.83 4.54 -1.77
CA TYR A 360 17.05 5.50 -0.99
C TYR A 360 17.18 5.23 0.51
N ASN A 361 17.00 6.28 1.32
CA ASN A 361 16.73 6.10 2.74
C ASN A 361 15.31 5.54 2.92
N ILE A 362 15.17 4.39 3.56
CA ILE A 362 13.91 3.65 3.66
C ILE A 362 12.79 4.46 4.35
N GLY A 363 13.12 5.20 5.42
CA GLY A 363 12.14 6.02 6.14
C GLY A 363 11.64 7.19 5.30
N GLN A 364 12.54 7.90 4.60
CA GLN A 364 12.16 8.98 3.68
C GLN A 364 11.36 8.45 2.48
N ALA A 365 11.72 7.28 1.95
CA ALA A 365 10.96 6.62 0.89
C ALA A 365 9.55 6.29 1.37
N ALA A 366 9.38 5.84 2.63
CA ALA A 366 8.08 5.45 3.17
C ALA A 366 7.17 6.66 3.28
N VAL A 367 7.68 7.78 3.81
CA VAL A 367 6.96 9.05 3.86
C VAL A 367 6.56 9.51 2.46
N LYS A 368 7.45 9.43 1.47
CA LYS A 368 7.12 9.75 0.07
C LYS A 368 6.02 8.85 -0.49
N SER A 369 6.04 7.56 -0.17
CA SER A 369 5.03 6.59 -0.63
C SER A 369 3.64 6.93 -0.11
N VAL A 370 3.54 7.21 1.19
CA VAL A 370 2.27 7.59 1.81
C VAL A 370 1.76 8.92 1.24
N LEU A 371 2.64 9.90 1.07
CA LEU A 371 2.30 11.18 0.42
C LEU A 371 1.86 11.00 -1.04
N ALA A 372 2.40 10.01 -1.75
CA ALA A 372 2.01 9.69 -3.12
C ALA A 372 0.65 8.97 -3.21
N GLY A 373 0.12 8.44 -2.09
CA GLY A 373 -1.21 7.83 -2.02
C GLY A 373 -1.24 6.35 -1.62
N SER A 374 -0.10 5.76 -1.25
CA SER A 374 -0.08 4.42 -0.63
C SER A 374 -0.68 4.47 0.78
N ASP A 375 -1.42 3.42 1.16
CA ASP A 375 -2.01 3.32 2.49
C ASP A 375 -1.17 2.46 3.43
N ILE A 376 -0.56 1.39 2.90
CA ILE A 376 0.30 0.47 3.67
C ILE A 376 1.71 0.43 3.07
N VAL A 377 2.72 0.56 3.93
CA VAL A 377 4.12 0.30 3.60
C VAL A 377 4.50 -1.11 4.08
N LEU A 378 4.97 -1.94 3.17
CA LEU A 378 5.40 -3.31 3.45
C LEU A 378 6.89 -3.35 3.78
N VAL A 379 7.26 -3.90 4.95
CA VAL A 379 8.65 -4.01 5.41
C VAL A 379 8.93 -5.43 5.90
N CYS A 380 9.30 -6.31 4.96
CA CYS A 380 9.34 -7.76 5.19
C CYS A 380 10.47 -8.23 6.10
N HIS A 381 11.59 -7.51 6.15
CA HIS A 381 12.80 -7.98 6.80
C HIS A 381 13.44 -6.89 7.67
N ASP A 382 14.32 -7.30 8.58
CA ASP A 382 15.15 -6.42 9.42
C ASP A 382 14.33 -5.52 10.36
N PHE A 383 14.33 -5.90 11.64
CA PHE A 383 13.63 -5.20 12.72
C PHE A 383 14.00 -3.70 12.84
N GLU A 384 15.25 -3.32 12.60
CA GLU A 384 15.67 -1.92 12.66
C GLU A 384 15.10 -1.11 11.49
N LYS A 385 14.97 -1.73 10.31
CA LYS A 385 14.31 -1.10 9.16
C LYS A 385 12.82 -0.90 9.39
N GLN A 386 12.15 -1.88 10.01
CA GLN A 386 10.74 -1.77 10.41
C GLN A 386 10.53 -0.58 11.35
N LYS A 387 11.32 -0.49 12.43
CA LYS A 387 11.30 0.65 13.36
C LYS A 387 11.62 1.98 12.69
N ALA A 388 12.59 2.00 11.77
CA ALA A 388 12.99 3.22 11.06
C ALA A 388 11.86 3.77 10.19
N VAL A 389 11.09 2.90 9.52
CA VAL A 389 9.91 3.29 8.73
C VAL A 389 8.83 3.87 9.63
N ILE A 390 8.44 3.15 10.69
CA ILE A 390 7.40 3.61 11.62
C ILE A 390 7.78 4.95 12.27
N SER A 391 9.04 5.07 12.72
CA SER A 391 9.56 6.31 13.31
C SER A 391 9.56 7.47 12.30
N ALA A 392 9.93 7.22 11.04
CA ALA A 392 9.92 8.25 10.01
C ALA A 392 8.51 8.76 9.69
N LEU A 393 7.53 7.85 9.60
CA LEU A 393 6.13 8.20 9.39
C LEU A 393 5.58 9.02 10.57
N LYS A 394 5.85 8.58 11.80
CA LYS A 394 5.47 9.32 13.02
C LYS A 394 6.08 10.72 13.06
N ASN A 395 7.39 10.84 12.81
CA ASN A 395 8.08 12.13 12.80
C ASN A 395 7.57 13.06 11.68
N ALA A 396 7.29 12.51 10.50
CA ALA A 396 6.70 13.28 9.40
C ALA A 396 5.29 13.78 9.76
N ALA A 397 4.49 12.98 10.46
CA ALA A 397 3.19 13.39 10.94
C ALA A 397 3.28 14.51 11.99
N GLN A 398 4.14 14.34 13.00
CA GLN A 398 4.35 15.32 14.06
C GLN A 398 4.89 16.65 13.57
N SER A 399 5.72 16.64 12.53
CA SER A 399 6.26 17.86 11.89
C SER A 399 5.30 18.50 10.88
N GLY A 400 4.18 17.84 10.54
CA GLY A 400 3.23 18.29 9.53
C GLY A 400 3.67 18.02 8.08
N GLN A 401 4.82 17.37 7.85
CA GLN A 401 5.24 16.93 6.52
C GLN A 401 4.25 15.90 5.94
N LEU A 402 3.75 15.00 6.78
CA LEU A 402 2.68 14.06 6.44
C LEU A 402 1.39 14.54 7.10
N PRO A 403 0.43 15.12 6.34
CA PRO A 403 -0.80 15.67 6.92
C PRO A 403 -1.65 14.60 7.59
N MET A 404 -2.30 14.94 8.71
CA MET A 404 -3.19 14.02 9.44
C MET A 404 -4.35 13.53 8.56
N ASP A 405 -4.92 14.38 7.73
CA ASP A 405 -6.00 13.98 6.79
C ASP A 405 -5.55 12.87 5.83
N ARG A 406 -4.27 12.87 5.41
CA ARG A 406 -3.74 11.80 4.56
C ARG A 406 -3.63 10.49 5.35
N ILE A 407 -3.21 10.54 6.61
CA ILE A 407 -3.16 9.38 7.50
C ILE A 407 -4.57 8.83 7.73
N ASP A 408 -5.52 9.70 8.05
CA ASP A 408 -6.91 9.32 8.32
C ASP A 408 -7.58 8.69 7.09
N GLN A 409 -7.29 9.19 5.89
CA GLN A 409 -7.73 8.56 4.64
C GLN A 409 -7.17 7.13 4.49
N SER A 410 -5.89 6.91 4.76
CA SER A 410 -5.28 5.57 4.70
C SER A 410 -5.91 4.63 5.72
N VAL A 411 -5.98 5.07 6.97
CA VAL A 411 -6.51 4.26 8.07
C VAL A 411 -7.99 3.94 7.85
N THR A 412 -8.77 4.87 7.27
CA THR A 412 -10.16 4.61 6.89
C THR A 412 -10.27 3.45 5.91
N ARG A 413 -9.48 3.43 4.83
CA ARG A 413 -9.50 2.31 3.86
C ARG A 413 -9.07 0.99 4.50
N ILE A 414 -8.02 1.04 5.32
CA ILE A 414 -7.47 -0.14 6.00
C ILE A 414 -8.52 -0.76 6.95
N LEU A 415 -9.15 0.05 7.79
CA LEU A 415 -10.12 -0.44 8.76
C LEU A 415 -11.45 -0.83 8.10
N ASN A 416 -11.90 -0.11 7.07
CA ASN A 416 -13.04 -0.53 6.25
C ASN A 416 -12.81 -1.95 5.71
N LEU A 417 -11.65 -2.18 5.09
CA LEU A 417 -11.34 -3.50 4.52
C LEU A 417 -11.31 -4.61 5.57
N LYS A 418 -10.77 -4.34 6.77
CA LYS A 418 -10.80 -5.30 7.89
C LYS A 418 -12.23 -5.59 8.35
N GLN A 419 -13.08 -4.57 8.39
CA GLN A 419 -14.48 -4.68 8.83
C GLN A 419 -15.34 -5.41 7.79
N GLU A 420 -15.18 -5.10 6.50
CA GLU A 420 -15.89 -5.76 5.40
C GLU A 420 -15.63 -7.26 5.36
N HIS A 421 -14.41 -7.69 5.66
CA HIS A 421 -14.03 -9.12 5.75
C HIS A 421 -14.32 -9.74 7.12
N GLY A 422 -14.84 -8.97 8.08
CA GLY A 422 -15.13 -9.44 9.44
C GLY A 422 -13.90 -10.05 10.12
N ILE A 423 -12.70 -9.48 9.90
CA ILE A 423 -11.45 -10.04 10.40
C ILE A 423 -11.49 -10.09 11.94
N THR A 424 -11.02 -11.20 12.53
CA THR A 424 -10.86 -11.34 13.99
C THR A 424 -9.52 -11.98 14.35
N ASP A 425 -9.08 -11.76 15.59
CA ASP A 425 -7.95 -12.46 16.20
C ASP A 425 -8.39 -13.75 16.93
N ASP A 426 -9.51 -14.34 16.49
CA ASP A 426 -9.91 -15.64 16.98
C ASP A 426 -8.95 -16.73 16.48
N PRO A 427 -8.57 -17.69 17.33
CA PRO A 427 -7.64 -18.72 16.97
C PRO A 427 -8.26 -19.64 15.91
N ALA A 428 -7.47 -20.01 14.92
CA ALA A 428 -7.83 -21.04 13.96
C ALA A 428 -7.66 -22.43 14.58
N ASN A 429 -8.46 -23.39 14.09
CA ASN A 429 -8.42 -24.79 14.53
C ASN A 429 -7.34 -25.57 13.78
N ALA A 430 -7.08 -26.80 14.25
CA ALA A 430 -6.18 -27.73 13.57
C ALA A 430 -6.59 -27.93 12.10
N VAL A 431 -5.59 -27.99 11.22
CA VAL A 431 -5.76 -28.06 9.77
C VAL A 431 -5.55 -29.49 9.27
N ASP A 432 -6.49 -30.02 8.48
CA ASP A 432 -6.32 -31.26 7.71
C ASP A 432 -6.09 -30.92 6.23
N PRO A 433 -4.88 -31.13 5.68
CA PRO A 433 -4.60 -30.86 4.27
C PRO A 433 -5.31 -31.79 3.29
N LYS A 434 -5.78 -32.97 3.74
CA LYS A 434 -6.27 -34.03 2.83
C LYS A 434 -7.44 -33.58 1.94
N PRO A 435 -8.52 -32.95 2.45
CA PRO A 435 -9.65 -32.54 1.61
C PRO A 435 -9.25 -31.53 0.53
N ILE A 436 -8.34 -30.61 0.85
CA ILE A 436 -7.86 -29.60 -0.10
C ILE A 436 -6.96 -30.25 -1.16
N ASN A 437 -6.06 -31.14 -0.75
CA ASN A 437 -5.26 -31.93 -1.67
C ASN A 437 -6.10 -32.78 -2.64
N ASP A 438 -7.22 -33.33 -2.16
CA ASP A 438 -8.16 -34.09 -3.01
C ASP A 438 -8.83 -33.18 -4.06
N LYS A 439 -9.13 -31.91 -3.72
CA LYS A 439 -9.60 -30.90 -4.70
C LYS A 439 -8.54 -30.56 -5.74
N ILE A 440 -7.28 -30.39 -5.32
CA ILE A 440 -6.16 -30.10 -6.24
C ILE A 440 -5.98 -31.23 -7.26
N ARG A 441 -5.99 -32.50 -6.81
CA ARG A 441 -5.91 -33.68 -7.69
C ARG A 441 -7.12 -33.84 -8.61
N SER A 442 -8.28 -33.33 -8.22
CA SER A 442 -9.46 -33.37 -9.07
C SER A 442 -9.43 -32.28 -10.15
N LEU A 443 -8.71 -31.18 -9.91
CA LEU A 443 -8.61 -30.05 -10.83
C LEU A 443 -7.55 -30.27 -11.91
N PHE A 444 -6.48 -31.00 -11.60
CA PHE A 444 -5.33 -31.29 -12.47
C PHE A 444 -5.06 -32.79 -12.56
#